data_AF-A0ABD0LES0-F1
#
_entry.id   AF-A0ABD0LES0-F1
#
_cell.length_a   1.000
_cell.length_b   1.000
_cell.length_c   1.000
_cell.angle_alpha   90.00
_cell.angle_beta   90.00
_cell.angle_gamma   90.00
#
_symmetry.space_group_name_H-M   'P 1'
#
loop_
_entity.id
_entity.type
_entity.pdbx_description
1 polymer ?
#
loop_
_entity_poly.entity_id
_entity_poly.type
_entity_poly.pdbx_seq_one_letter_code
_entity_poly.pdbx_strand_id
1 'polypeptide(L)'
;MWLCIAFSLSSRAQFHVWRHALRQETGDQLPPPGGKAAYRVSWTGVKTIHWIIPFVSTETKLWTAVRRVVACVTKTLEQMFSDAPEPVDSQYSSIVDQYETFEYFPGFPVTHGSGRYPERERRRIKVCKKASVSHCTLSPGLFFLYCKHGTCLGFAMMRIHEGPHQLLDLMCRRFRALLPRATLIYDNACNTHHYCLAREPVLFRGTRFVVDRFHFNKNHTACSRAYCVDEYPDLKTVNTELAEQQNSRLRKLSRRLVCMTQDNVMNTLKHTVLTYNAERKAQLR
;
A
#
# COMPACT_ATOMS: atom_id res chain seq x y z
N MET A 1 13.35 -1.69 -8.79
CA MET A 1 13.57 -0.56 -7.84
C MET A 1 12.38 -0.53 -6.88
N TRP A 2 12.60 -0.30 -5.59
CA TRP A 2 11.58 -0.50 -4.54
C TRP A 2 11.07 0.83 -4.03
N LEU A 3 9.78 0.90 -3.71
CA LEU A 3 9.15 2.11 -3.20
C LEU A 3 8.35 1.82 -1.93
N CYS A 4 8.76 2.38 -0.80
CA CYS A 4 7.98 2.41 0.45
C CYS A 4 7.28 3.77 0.55
N ILE A 5 6.00 3.76 0.94
CA ILE A 5 5.13 4.95 1.01
C ILE A 5 4.69 5.17 2.45
N ALA A 6 4.80 6.41 2.96
CA ALA A 6 4.45 6.79 4.33
C ALA A 6 3.30 7.81 4.40
N PHE A 7 2.46 7.72 5.44
CA PHE A 7 1.23 8.51 5.63
C PHE A 7 1.04 9.29 6.95
N SER A 8 0.16 10.29 6.81
CA SER A 8 -0.16 11.47 7.63
C SER A 8 -0.35 11.34 9.15
N LEU A 9 -0.01 12.43 9.82
CA LEU A 9 -0.25 12.71 11.23
C LEU A 9 -1.72 12.98 11.55
N SER A 10 -2.21 12.36 12.63
CA SER A 10 -3.29 12.95 13.45
C SER A 10 -2.73 13.28 14.84
N SER A 11 -2.70 14.55 15.22
CA SER A 11 -2.48 14.97 16.62
C SER A 11 -3.83 15.15 17.32
N ARG A 12 -4.01 14.42 18.43
CA ARG A 12 -5.06 14.64 19.43
C ARG A 12 -4.94 16.07 19.97
N ALA A 13 -5.86 16.97 19.62
CA ALA A 13 -6.33 18.04 20.49
C ALA A 13 -7.51 18.78 19.84
N GLN A 14 -8.59 18.91 20.62
CA GLN A 14 -9.67 19.90 20.53
C GLN A 14 -10.87 19.60 19.62
N PHE A 15 -11.95 19.12 20.26
CA PHE A 15 -13.34 19.26 19.82
C PHE A 15 -14.23 19.57 21.04
N HIS A 16 -14.62 20.83 21.19
CA HIS A 16 -15.93 21.24 21.71
C HIS A 16 -16.51 22.06 20.56
N VAL A 17 -17.42 21.52 19.75
CA VAL A 17 -18.76 22.13 19.59
C VAL A 17 -19.77 21.19 18.89
N TRP A 18 -19.42 19.96 18.50
CA TRP A 18 -20.34 19.11 17.72
C TRP A 18 -20.68 17.78 18.39
N ARG A 19 -21.27 17.84 19.59
CA ARG A 19 -21.71 16.66 20.36
C ARG A 19 -23.18 16.62 20.74
N HIS A 20 -24.00 17.51 20.17
CA HIS A 20 -25.41 17.68 20.59
C HIS A 20 -26.46 17.21 19.56
N ALA A 21 -26.06 16.62 18.43
CA ALA A 21 -26.99 16.30 17.34
C ALA A 21 -27.24 14.80 17.07
N LEU A 22 -26.65 13.86 17.83
CA LEU A 22 -26.84 12.41 17.60
C LEU A 22 -27.01 11.62 18.91
N ARG A 23 -27.77 12.18 19.86
CA ARG A 23 -28.22 11.50 21.08
C ARG A 23 -29.74 11.37 21.10
N GLN A 24 -30.29 10.54 20.22
CA GLN A 24 -31.54 9.75 20.36
C GLN A 24 -31.36 8.68 19.26
N GLU A 25 -31.22 7.38 19.48
CA GLU A 25 -32.04 6.48 20.29
C GLU A 25 -31.16 5.32 20.82
N THR A 26 -31.31 5.03 22.11
CA THR A 26 -30.80 3.83 22.80
C THR A 26 -31.97 2.92 23.15
N GLY A 27 -31.77 1.62 23.05
CA GLY A 27 -32.56 0.57 23.72
C GLY A 27 -31.90 -0.78 23.41
N ASP A 28 -31.09 -1.30 24.34
CA ASP A 28 -31.43 -2.44 25.24
C ASP A 28 -31.35 -3.81 24.52
N GLN A 29 -30.93 -4.96 25.05
CA GLN A 29 -30.29 -5.45 26.29
C GLN A 29 -29.84 -6.90 25.96
N LEU A 30 -28.76 -7.40 26.59
CA LEU A 30 -28.34 -8.82 26.58
C LEU A 30 -29.16 -9.65 27.59
N PRO A 31 -29.33 -10.97 27.38
CA PRO A 31 -29.00 -11.96 28.45
C PRO A 31 -28.50 -13.32 27.89
N PRO A 32 -28.39 -14.45 28.66
CA PRO A 32 -27.17 -14.92 29.33
C PRO A 32 -26.79 -16.40 28.98
N PRO A 33 -25.76 -17.02 29.61
CA PRO A 33 -25.16 -18.29 29.16
C PRO A 33 -25.54 -19.54 29.99
N GLY A 34 -25.42 -20.74 29.37
CA GLY A 34 -25.42 -22.07 30.01
C GLY A 34 -26.01 -23.17 29.10
N GLY A 35 -25.55 -24.41 29.00
CA GLY A 35 -24.42 -25.12 29.62
C GLY A 35 -24.29 -26.57 29.08
N LYS A 36 -23.05 -27.09 29.12
CA LYS A 36 -22.55 -28.48 29.30
C LYS A 36 -23.18 -29.66 28.54
N ALA A 37 -22.30 -30.40 27.83
CA ALA A 37 -22.22 -31.86 27.99
C ALA A 37 -20.74 -32.28 27.97
N ALA A 38 -20.38 -33.10 28.95
CA ALA A 38 -19.05 -33.65 29.17
C ALA A 38 -19.02 -35.11 28.69
N TYR A 39 -17.91 -35.54 28.09
CA TYR A 39 -17.45 -36.92 28.23
C TYR A 39 -15.92 -36.92 28.31
N ARG A 40 -15.45 -37.59 29.35
CA ARG A 40 -14.05 -37.84 29.70
C ARG A 40 -13.77 -39.29 29.32
N VAL A 41 -12.79 -39.56 28.46
CA VAL A 41 -12.05 -40.82 28.51
C VAL A 41 -10.59 -40.55 28.16
N SER A 42 -9.73 -40.89 29.11
CA SER A 42 -8.28 -40.94 29.06
C SER A 42 -7.81 -42.36 28.70
N TRP A 43 -6.75 -42.50 27.90
CA TRP A 43 -5.43 -43.01 28.31
C TRP A 43 -4.63 -43.59 27.13
N THR A 44 -3.30 -43.37 27.23
CA THR A 44 -2.17 -44.19 26.76
C THR A 44 -2.05 -44.60 25.30
N GLY A 45 -0.86 -44.38 24.73
CA GLY A 45 -0.28 -45.32 23.78
C GLY A 45 0.44 -44.68 22.61
N VAL A 46 1.75 -44.53 22.76
CA VAL A 46 2.72 -44.21 21.70
C VAL A 46 2.51 -45.11 20.47
N LYS A 47 2.54 -44.52 19.27
CA LYS A 47 3.27 -45.06 18.11
C LYS A 47 3.30 -44.01 16.99
N THR A 48 4.44 -43.34 16.88
CA THR A 48 4.85 -42.62 15.68
C THR A 48 4.82 -43.58 14.50
N ILE A 49 3.82 -43.48 13.62
CA ILE A 49 3.84 -44.18 12.34
C ILE A 49 4.59 -43.26 11.37
N HIS A 50 5.89 -43.51 11.24
CA HIS A 50 6.65 -43.04 10.09
C HIS A 50 6.12 -43.78 8.86
N TRP A 51 5.14 -43.20 8.17
CA TRP A 51 4.98 -43.51 6.76
C TRP A 51 6.16 -42.86 6.04
N ILE A 52 7.23 -43.63 5.87
CA ILE A 52 8.15 -43.42 4.76
C ILE A 52 7.29 -43.72 3.52
N ILE A 53 6.62 -42.68 3.01
CA ILE A 53 6.01 -42.74 1.69
C ILE A 53 7.20 -42.95 0.76
N PRO A 54 7.30 -44.09 0.04
CA PRO A 54 8.35 -44.27 -0.93
C PRO A 54 8.21 -43.10 -1.91
N PHE A 55 9.30 -42.36 -2.08
CA PHE A 55 9.47 -41.34 -3.11
C PHE A 55 9.42 -42.06 -4.47
N VAL A 56 8.22 -42.45 -4.88
CA VAL A 56 7.96 -43.04 -6.18
C VAL A 56 7.65 -41.89 -7.11
N SER A 57 8.67 -41.58 -7.92
CA SER A 57 8.61 -40.81 -9.16
C SER A 57 7.29 -40.99 -9.89
N THR A 58 6.33 -40.14 -9.56
CA THR A 58 5.11 -39.94 -10.32
C THR A 58 4.94 -38.44 -10.44
N GLU A 59 5.44 -37.86 -11.52
CA GLU A 59 4.82 -36.68 -12.10
C GLU A 59 3.37 -37.08 -12.44
N THR A 60 2.52 -37.01 -11.42
CA THR A 60 1.13 -37.45 -11.49
C THR A 60 0.40 -36.60 -12.52
N LYS A 61 -0.56 -37.18 -13.22
CA LYS A 61 -1.47 -36.49 -14.15
C LYS A 61 -2.05 -35.18 -13.58
N LEU A 62 -2.15 -35.07 -12.25
CA LEU A 62 -2.51 -33.87 -11.51
C LEU A 62 -1.52 -32.71 -11.73
N TRP A 63 -0.21 -32.94 -11.63
CA TRP A 63 0.81 -31.91 -11.90
C TRP A 63 0.78 -31.44 -13.35
N THR A 64 0.56 -32.36 -14.30
CA THR A 64 0.36 -32.00 -15.70
C THR A 64 -0.89 -31.15 -15.90
N ALA A 65 -2.00 -31.48 -15.22
CA ALA A 65 -3.24 -30.70 -15.27
C ALA A 65 -3.07 -29.31 -14.64
N VAL A 66 -2.41 -29.22 -13.48
CA VAL A 66 -2.09 -27.94 -12.82
C VAL A 66 -1.22 -27.07 -13.71
N ARG A 67 -0.15 -27.63 -14.30
CA ARG A 67 0.71 -26.90 -15.25
C ARG A 67 -0.08 -26.35 -16.45
N ARG A 68 -1.01 -27.14 -16.99
CA ARG A 68 -1.89 -26.70 -18.10
C ARG A 68 -2.81 -25.56 -17.69
N VAL A 69 -3.44 -25.64 -16.52
CA VAL A 69 -4.31 -24.57 -16.01
C VAL A 69 -3.52 -23.29 -15.78
N VAL A 70 -2.36 -23.39 -15.12
CA VAL A 70 -1.47 -22.24 -14.90
C VAL A 70 -1.05 -21.63 -16.23
N ALA A 71 -0.60 -22.43 -17.19
CA ALA A 71 -0.21 -21.94 -18.51
C ALA A 71 -1.37 -21.26 -19.26
N CYS A 72 -2.59 -21.83 -19.18
CA CYS A 72 -3.79 -21.24 -19.77
C CYS A 72 -4.10 -19.87 -19.15
N VAL A 73 -4.12 -19.80 -17.82
CA VAL A 73 -4.36 -18.55 -17.09
C VAL A 73 -3.30 -17.50 -17.42
N THR A 74 -2.02 -17.87 -17.44
CA THR A 74 -0.93 -16.96 -17.81
C THR A 74 -1.11 -16.43 -19.23
N LYS A 75 -1.42 -17.31 -20.19
CA LYS A 75 -1.68 -16.91 -21.58
C LYS A 75 -2.87 -15.96 -21.69
N THR A 76 -3.96 -16.23 -20.98
CA THR A 76 -5.13 -15.35 -20.95
C THR A 76 -4.78 -13.99 -20.36
N LEU A 77 -4.00 -13.94 -19.28
CA LEU A 77 -3.56 -12.68 -18.69
C LEU A 77 -2.67 -11.89 -19.67
N GLU A 78 -1.71 -12.55 -20.33
CA GLU A 78 -0.87 -11.93 -21.35
C GLU A 78 -1.69 -11.37 -22.51
N GLN A 79 -2.69 -12.11 -22.99
CA GLN A 79 -3.64 -11.64 -24.00
C GLN A 79 -4.43 -10.43 -23.52
N MET A 80 -4.97 -10.46 -22.31
CA MET A 80 -5.70 -9.32 -21.73
C MET A 80 -4.85 -8.05 -21.64
N PHE A 81 -3.54 -8.18 -21.37
CA PHE A 81 -2.62 -7.04 -21.36
C PHE A 81 -2.23 -6.59 -22.78
N SER A 82 -2.14 -7.51 -23.74
CA SER A 82 -1.86 -7.19 -25.14
C SER A 82 -3.04 -6.49 -25.81
N ASP A 83 -4.26 -6.86 -25.44
CA ASP A 83 -5.51 -6.30 -25.97
C ASP A 83 -5.90 -5.00 -25.25
N ALA A 84 -5.25 -4.69 -24.12
CA ALA A 84 -5.52 -3.47 -23.38
C ALA A 84 -5.13 -2.25 -24.24
N PRO A 85 -6.02 -1.25 -24.40
CA PRO A 85 -5.72 -0.08 -25.19
C PRO A 85 -4.54 0.66 -24.56
N GLU A 86 -3.54 0.98 -25.38
CA GLU A 86 -2.47 1.87 -24.96
C GLU A 86 -3.05 3.24 -24.59
N PRO A 87 -2.57 3.88 -23.53
CA PRO A 87 -3.01 5.21 -23.16
C PRO A 87 -2.72 6.19 -24.31
N VAL A 88 -3.75 6.87 -24.80
CA VAL A 88 -3.58 7.92 -25.82
C VAL A 88 -3.05 9.17 -25.12
N ASP A 89 -2.08 9.88 -25.70
CA ASP A 89 -1.47 11.09 -25.09
C ASP A 89 -2.50 12.15 -24.65
N SER A 90 -3.65 12.22 -25.35
CA SER A 90 -4.78 13.08 -25.00
C SER A 90 -5.43 12.80 -23.64
N GLN A 91 -5.18 11.62 -23.05
CA GLN A 91 -5.65 11.23 -21.73
C GLN A 91 -4.83 11.86 -20.60
N TYR A 92 -3.66 12.40 -20.89
CA TYR A 92 -2.82 13.06 -19.89
C TYR A 92 -2.96 14.58 -20.01
N SER A 93 -2.87 15.28 -18.88
CA SER A 93 -2.72 16.74 -18.90
C SER A 93 -1.39 17.13 -19.57
N SER A 94 -1.27 18.37 -20.02
CA SER A 94 0.06 18.92 -20.27
C SER A 94 0.91 18.84 -18.99
N ILE A 95 2.23 18.77 -19.17
CA ILE A 95 3.18 18.96 -18.08
C ILE A 95 3.09 20.44 -17.72
N VAL A 96 2.21 20.76 -16.76
CA VAL A 96 2.13 22.10 -16.20
C VAL A 96 2.91 22.10 -14.90
N ASP A 97 3.72 23.13 -14.68
CA ASP A 97 4.63 23.29 -13.55
C ASP A 97 3.94 23.49 -12.19
N GLN A 98 2.61 23.43 -12.16
CA GLN A 98 1.73 23.63 -11.00
C GLN A 98 1.96 22.65 -9.83
N TYR A 99 2.92 21.72 -9.94
CA TYR A 99 3.30 20.74 -8.94
C TYR A 99 4.63 21.05 -8.24
N GLU A 100 5.47 21.95 -8.78
CA GLU A 100 6.76 22.30 -8.16
C GLU A 100 6.61 22.96 -6.78
N THR A 101 5.47 23.62 -6.54
CA THR A 101 5.19 24.31 -5.27
C THR A 101 4.85 23.37 -4.11
N PHE A 102 4.46 22.12 -4.37
CA PHE A 102 3.99 21.17 -3.34
C PHE A 102 4.68 19.80 -3.37
N GLU A 103 5.62 19.60 -4.30
CA GLU A 103 6.35 18.35 -4.45
C GLU A 103 7.85 18.62 -4.48
N TYR A 104 8.63 17.66 -3.98
CA TYR A 104 10.09 17.72 -4.06
C TYR A 104 10.65 16.34 -4.32
N PHE A 105 11.21 16.15 -5.53
CA PHE A 105 11.82 14.89 -5.99
C PHE A 105 13.08 15.20 -6.81
N PRO A 106 14.23 15.45 -6.15
CA PRO A 106 15.43 15.98 -6.82
C PRO A 106 16.01 15.05 -7.89
N GLY A 107 15.79 13.74 -7.78
CA GLY A 107 16.28 12.75 -8.76
C GLY A 107 15.23 12.25 -9.75
N PHE A 108 13.98 12.74 -9.67
CA PHE A 108 12.86 12.21 -10.45
C PHE A 108 11.99 13.37 -10.97
N PRO A 109 12.40 14.03 -12.06
CA PRO A 109 11.62 15.12 -12.66
C PRO A 109 10.28 14.61 -13.18
N VAL A 110 9.35 15.53 -13.40
CA VAL A 110 8.07 15.20 -14.05
C VAL A 110 8.36 14.91 -15.52
N THR A 111 8.02 13.71 -15.96
CA THR A 111 8.23 13.23 -17.34
C THR A 111 6.95 13.16 -18.15
N HIS A 112 5.81 13.08 -17.46
CA HIS A 112 4.47 12.95 -18.05
C HIS A 112 3.48 13.78 -17.26
N GLY A 113 2.37 14.16 -17.89
CA GLY A 113 1.26 14.82 -17.20
C GLY A 113 0.41 13.87 -16.37
N SER A 114 -0.52 14.45 -15.61
CA SER A 114 -1.45 13.70 -14.76
C SER A 114 -2.52 13.04 -15.62
N GLY A 115 -2.81 11.76 -15.35
CA GLY A 115 -3.85 11.03 -16.08
C GLY A 115 -5.26 11.53 -15.76
N ARG A 116 -6.06 11.78 -16.80
CA ARG A 116 -7.47 12.15 -16.70
C ARG A 116 -8.33 10.89 -16.83
N TYR A 117 -8.63 10.29 -15.69
CA TYR A 117 -9.48 9.11 -15.65
C TYR A 117 -10.92 9.51 -15.34
N PRO A 118 -11.91 9.02 -16.09
CA PRO A 118 -13.31 9.25 -15.75
C PRO A 118 -13.60 8.72 -14.34
N GLU A 119 -14.44 9.44 -13.60
CA GLU A 119 -14.88 9.01 -12.28
C GLU A 119 -15.71 7.74 -12.45
N ARG A 120 -15.12 6.58 -12.17
CA ARG A 120 -15.86 5.32 -12.23
C ARG A 120 -16.86 5.28 -11.08
N GLU A 121 -18.07 4.86 -11.43
CA GLU A 121 -19.06 4.35 -10.49
C GLU A 121 -18.36 3.37 -9.53
N ARG A 122 -18.50 3.58 -8.22
CA ARG A 122 -17.87 2.75 -7.18
C ARG A 122 -18.49 1.35 -7.19
N ARG A 123 -18.24 0.53 -8.21
CA ARG A 123 -18.45 -0.91 -8.14
C ARG A 123 -17.49 -1.42 -7.08
N ARG A 124 -18.01 -1.51 -5.85
CA ARG A 124 -17.33 -1.99 -4.65
C ARG A 124 -17.10 -3.48 -4.79
N ILE A 125 -16.19 -3.90 -5.67
CA ILE A 125 -15.54 -5.19 -5.50
C ILE A 125 -14.57 -4.99 -4.33
N LYS A 126 -15.12 -5.06 -3.10
CA LYS A 126 -14.32 -4.99 -1.87
C LYS A 126 -13.61 -6.34 -1.71
N VAL A 127 -12.52 -6.51 -2.45
CA VAL A 127 -11.65 -7.68 -2.33
C VAL A 127 -11.01 -7.71 -0.93
N CYS A 128 -10.73 -6.54 -0.35
CA CYS A 128 -10.16 -6.46 0.99
C CYS A 128 -11.08 -5.81 2.02
N LYS A 129 -11.22 -6.47 3.18
CA LYS A 129 -11.87 -5.95 4.39
C LYS A 129 -10.83 -5.26 5.27
N LYS A 130 -10.15 -4.22 4.76
CA LYS A 130 -9.21 -3.45 5.59
C LYS A 130 -9.98 -2.81 6.75
N ALA A 131 -9.63 -3.18 7.98
CA ALA A 131 -10.16 -2.51 9.16
C ALA A 131 -9.41 -1.17 9.31
N SER A 132 -10.06 -0.06 8.90
CA SER A 132 -9.51 1.29 9.07
C SER A 132 -10.50 2.15 9.84
N VAL A 133 -10.03 2.81 10.89
CA VAL A 133 -10.77 3.89 11.55
C VAL A 133 -10.65 5.14 10.68
N SER A 134 -11.75 5.65 10.14
CA SER A 134 -11.72 6.91 9.41
C SER A 134 -11.58 8.07 10.40
N HIS A 135 -10.54 8.89 10.25
CA HIS A 135 -10.39 10.12 11.01
C HIS A 135 -10.90 11.30 10.19
N CYS A 136 -11.92 12.00 10.70
CA CYS A 136 -12.65 13.06 9.97
C CYS A 136 -11.94 14.44 9.97
N THR A 137 -10.74 14.53 10.52
CA THR A 137 -10.03 15.80 10.74
C THR A 137 -8.54 15.59 10.50
N LEU A 138 -8.08 15.84 9.28
CA LEU A 138 -6.67 15.75 8.94
C LEU A 138 -6.28 16.94 8.08
N SER A 139 -5.23 17.65 8.52
CA SER A 139 -4.47 18.59 7.70
C SER A 139 -4.02 17.91 6.39
N PRO A 140 -3.68 18.67 5.33
CA PRO A 140 -3.10 18.10 4.12
C PRO A 140 -1.92 17.19 4.50
N GLY A 141 -2.06 15.89 4.23
CA GLY A 141 -1.05 14.94 4.65
C GLY A 141 0.16 15.01 3.73
N LEU A 142 1.29 14.52 4.22
CA LEU A 142 2.52 14.41 3.43
C LEU A 142 2.67 12.98 2.94
N PHE A 143 3.03 12.84 1.67
CA PHE A 143 3.25 11.56 1.00
C PHE A 143 4.74 11.41 0.69
N PHE A 144 5.45 10.62 1.48
CA PHE A 144 6.88 10.37 1.28
C PHE A 144 7.13 9.07 0.54
N LEU A 145 8.14 9.08 -0.32
CA LEU A 145 8.62 7.91 -1.03
C LEU A 145 10.04 7.56 -0.61
N TYR A 146 10.29 6.29 -0.33
CA TYR A 146 11.59 5.78 0.05
C TYR A 146 12.02 4.59 -0.81
N CYS A 147 13.32 4.45 -1.03
CA CYS A 147 13.88 3.25 -1.64
C CYS A 147 14.10 2.12 -0.62
N LYS A 148 14.39 0.89 -1.09
CA LYS A 148 14.70 -0.26 -0.19
C LYS A 148 15.86 0.00 0.77
N HIS A 149 16.79 0.88 0.41
CA HIS A 149 17.94 1.21 1.26
C HIS A 149 17.56 2.17 2.39
N GLY A 150 16.33 2.70 2.40
CA GLY A 150 15.89 3.70 3.35
C GLY A 150 16.20 5.14 2.94
N THR A 151 16.67 5.39 1.71
CA THR A 151 16.86 6.76 1.20
C THR A 151 15.51 7.34 0.79
N CYS A 152 15.21 8.56 1.22
CA CYS A 152 14.03 9.31 0.80
C CYS A 152 14.22 9.79 -0.64
N LEU A 153 13.34 9.38 -1.55
CA LEU A 153 13.33 9.82 -2.95
C LEU A 153 12.69 11.20 -3.11
N GLY A 154 11.80 11.55 -2.17
CA GLY A 154 11.10 12.83 -2.16
C GLY A 154 9.75 12.76 -1.46
N PHE A 155 9.01 13.86 -1.55
CA PHE A 155 7.67 13.97 -0.96
C PHE A 155 6.72 14.78 -1.84
N ALA A 156 5.42 14.52 -1.67
CA ALA A 156 4.33 15.30 -2.23
C ALA A 156 3.34 15.69 -1.13
N MET A 157 2.88 16.93 -1.14
CA MET A 157 1.80 17.39 -0.26
C MET A 157 0.46 16.94 -0.85
N MET A 158 -0.35 16.23 -0.07
CA MET A 158 -1.63 15.71 -0.53
C MET A 158 -2.68 16.82 -0.54
N ARG A 159 -3.34 16.98 -1.68
CA ARG A 159 -4.41 17.97 -1.88
C ARG A 159 -5.79 17.43 -1.50
N ILE A 160 -5.94 16.10 -1.54
CA ILE A 160 -7.18 15.38 -1.28
C ILE A 160 -6.88 14.30 -0.22
N HIS A 161 -7.93 13.79 0.42
CA HIS A 161 -7.87 12.66 1.33
C HIS A 161 -7.11 11.48 0.72
N GLU A 162 -6.41 10.75 1.60
CA GLU A 162 -5.62 9.57 1.28
C GLU A 162 -6.38 8.61 0.36
N GLY A 163 -5.84 8.40 -0.83
CA GLY A 163 -6.43 7.51 -1.81
C GLY A 163 -5.41 7.00 -2.81
N PRO A 164 -5.75 5.93 -3.54
CA PRO A 164 -4.86 5.33 -4.54
C PRO A 164 -4.54 6.28 -5.70
N HIS A 165 -5.32 7.35 -5.89
CA HIS A 165 -5.12 8.36 -6.93
C HIS A 165 -3.77 9.08 -6.82
N GLN A 166 -3.36 9.51 -5.62
CA GLN A 166 -2.13 10.26 -5.41
C GLN A 166 -0.90 9.41 -5.75
N LEU A 167 -0.95 8.13 -5.39
CA LEU A 167 0.10 7.19 -5.71
C LEU A 167 0.16 6.90 -7.21
N LEU A 168 -0.98 6.62 -7.85
CA LEU A 168 -1.05 6.42 -9.30
C LEU A 168 -0.47 7.62 -10.04
N ASP A 169 -0.93 8.82 -9.70
CA ASP A 169 -0.52 10.07 -10.33
C ASP A 169 0.99 10.29 -10.20
N LEU A 170 1.54 10.16 -8.99
CA LEU A 170 2.98 10.31 -8.76
C LEU A 170 3.82 9.26 -9.50
N MET A 171 3.35 8.01 -9.53
CA MET A 171 4.00 6.92 -10.25
C MET A 171 4.03 7.17 -11.75
N CYS A 172 2.91 7.55 -12.35
CA CYS A 172 2.81 7.83 -13.79
C CYS A 172 3.66 9.03 -14.19
N ARG A 173 3.63 10.11 -13.41
CA ARG A 173 4.35 11.35 -13.74
C ARG A 173 5.87 11.22 -13.65
N ARG A 174 6.39 10.50 -12.65
CA ARG A 174 7.82 10.53 -12.30
C ARG A 174 8.54 9.19 -12.43
N PHE A 175 7.82 8.07 -12.33
CA PHE A 175 8.42 6.73 -12.21
C PHE A 175 8.04 5.79 -13.35
N ARG A 176 7.39 6.27 -14.42
CA ARG A 176 6.85 5.46 -15.54
C ARG A 176 7.81 4.37 -16.04
N ALA A 177 9.07 4.76 -16.33
CA ALA A 177 10.09 3.85 -16.84
C ALA A 177 10.48 2.71 -15.87
N LEU A 178 10.22 2.88 -14.58
CA LEU A 178 10.64 1.96 -13.51
C LEU A 178 9.52 1.02 -13.07
N LEU A 179 8.25 1.38 -13.34
CA LEU A 179 7.06 0.64 -12.90
C LEU A 179 7.03 -0.82 -13.34
N PRO A 180 7.36 -1.19 -14.60
CA PRO A 180 7.27 -2.59 -15.03
C PRO A 180 8.20 -3.56 -14.28
N ARG A 181 9.15 -3.04 -13.50
CA ARG A 181 10.08 -3.82 -12.67
C ARG A 181 10.09 -3.34 -11.22
N ALA A 182 9.12 -2.52 -10.85
CA ALA A 182 9.01 -1.97 -9.51
C ALA A 182 8.30 -2.95 -8.59
N THR A 183 8.64 -2.88 -7.31
CA THR A 183 7.76 -3.42 -6.27
C THR A 183 7.42 -2.31 -5.30
N LEU A 184 6.13 -2.10 -5.11
CA LEU A 184 5.55 -1.07 -4.29
C LEU A 184 5.08 -1.69 -2.98
N ILE A 185 5.64 -1.21 -1.86
CA ILE A 185 5.27 -1.64 -0.51
C ILE A 185 4.38 -0.54 0.07
N TYR A 186 3.11 -0.87 0.31
CA TYR A 186 2.10 0.11 0.69
C TYR A 186 1.00 -0.49 1.58
N ASP A 187 0.57 0.24 2.60
CA ASP A 187 -0.43 -0.22 3.58
C ASP A 187 -1.81 -0.52 2.96
N ASN A 188 -2.12 0.11 1.82
CA ASN A 188 -3.33 -0.07 1.02
C ASN A 188 -3.02 -0.64 -0.37
N ALA A 189 -1.90 -1.37 -0.51
CA ALA A 189 -1.41 -1.91 -1.78
C ALA A 189 -2.47 -2.75 -2.52
N CYS A 190 -3.31 -3.51 -1.81
CA CYS A 190 -4.37 -4.31 -2.42
C CYS A 190 -5.35 -3.47 -3.24
N ASN A 191 -5.88 -2.40 -2.64
CA ASN A 191 -6.86 -1.53 -3.29
C ASN A 191 -6.18 -0.67 -4.35
N THR A 192 -4.95 -0.21 -4.10
CA THR A 192 -4.15 0.50 -5.09
C THR A 192 -3.88 -0.35 -6.31
N HIS A 193 -3.52 -1.63 -6.15
CA HIS A 193 -3.21 -2.51 -7.26
C HIS A 193 -4.41 -2.61 -8.22
N HIS A 194 -5.61 -2.85 -7.69
CA HIS A 194 -6.84 -2.85 -8.48
C HIS A 194 -7.12 -1.49 -9.12
N TYR A 195 -6.88 -0.40 -8.40
CA TYR A 195 -7.09 0.96 -8.90
C TYR A 195 -6.16 1.30 -10.07
N CYS A 196 -4.89 0.90 -9.99
CA CYS A 196 -3.89 1.09 -11.02
C CYS A 196 -4.20 0.23 -12.26
N LEU A 197 -4.45 -1.07 -12.10
CA LEU A 197 -4.74 -1.96 -13.23
C LEU A 197 -6.03 -1.57 -13.97
N ALA A 198 -7.03 -1.01 -13.25
CA ALA A 198 -8.27 -0.56 -13.88
C ALA A 198 -8.12 0.68 -14.76
N ARG A 199 -6.99 1.39 -14.67
CA ARG A 199 -6.72 2.66 -15.36
C ARG A 199 -5.53 2.59 -16.31
N GLU A 200 -4.46 1.97 -15.85
CA GLU A 200 -3.16 1.89 -16.51
C GLU A 200 -2.66 0.43 -16.54
N PRO A 201 -3.43 -0.51 -17.11
CA PRO A 201 -3.09 -1.94 -17.06
C PRO A 201 -1.72 -2.25 -17.67
N VAL A 202 -1.40 -1.65 -18.82
CA VAL A 202 -0.13 -1.89 -19.52
C VAL A 202 1.07 -1.41 -18.69
N LEU A 203 0.94 -0.24 -18.06
CA LEU A 203 2.02 0.34 -17.26
C LEU A 203 2.33 -0.47 -15.99
N PHE A 204 1.28 -0.96 -15.32
CA PHE A 204 1.40 -1.69 -14.06
C PHE A 204 1.47 -3.22 -14.21
N ARG A 205 1.44 -3.76 -15.43
CA ARG A 205 1.45 -5.20 -15.70
C ARG A 205 2.58 -5.97 -15.01
N GLY A 206 3.75 -5.33 -14.88
CA GLY A 206 4.94 -5.91 -14.25
C GLY A 206 5.22 -5.37 -12.84
N THR A 207 4.37 -4.47 -12.33
CA THR A 207 4.54 -3.88 -11.00
C THR A 207 4.01 -4.84 -9.94
N ARG A 208 4.85 -5.21 -8.98
CA ARG A 208 4.40 -6.00 -7.82
C ARG A 208 3.90 -5.08 -6.73
N PHE A 209 2.73 -5.38 -6.18
CA PHE A 209 2.15 -4.66 -5.04
C PHE A 209 2.15 -5.58 -3.82
N VAL A 210 2.73 -5.11 -2.72
CA VAL A 210 2.76 -5.85 -1.45
C VAL A 210 2.40 -4.92 -0.30
N VAL A 211 1.73 -5.48 0.70
CA VAL A 211 1.35 -4.77 1.92
C VAL A 211 2.44 -4.97 2.96
N ASP A 212 2.84 -3.89 3.63
CA ASP A 212 3.78 -3.96 4.76
C ASP A 212 3.39 -5.07 5.77
N ARG A 213 4.40 -5.74 6.33
CA ARG A 213 4.24 -6.87 7.27
C ARG A 213 3.34 -6.56 8.46
N PHE A 214 3.53 -5.39 9.07
CA PHE A 214 2.76 -5.01 10.26
C PHE A 214 1.28 -4.82 9.90
N HIS A 215 1.01 -4.16 8.77
CA HIS A 215 -0.35 -3.92 8.32
C HIS A 215 -1.05 -5.19 7.83
N PHE A 216 -0.35 -6.06 7.09
CA PHE A 216 -0.95 -7.28 6.52
C PHE A 216 -1.55 -8.16 7.62
N ASN A 217 -0.75 -8.49 8.65
CA ASN A 217 -1.16 -9.38 9.73
C ASN A 217 -2.27 -8.81 10.62
N LYS A 218 -2.37 -7.48 10.74
CA LYS A 218 -3.34 -6.83 11.64
C LYS A 218 -4.64 -6.44 10.94
N ASN A 219 -4.55 -5.91 9.73
CA ASN A 219 -5.63 -5.15 9.12
C ASN A 219 -6.17 -5.79 7.83
N HIS A 220 -5.49 -6.76 7.24
CA HIS A 220 -5.87 -7.34 5.94
C HIS A 220 -6.34 -8.80 6.09
N THR A 221 -7.62 -8.97 6.45
CA THR A 221 -8.18 -10.29 6.80
C THR A 221 -8.72 -11.10 5.62
N ALA A 222 -9.04 -10.47 4.49
CA ALA A 222 -9.63 -11.11 3.31
C ALA A 222 -8.76 -10.96 2.04
N CYS A 223 -7.61 -10.29 2.16
CA CYS A 223 -6.70 -10.06 1.06
C CYS A 223 -5.97 -11.36 0.65
N SER A 224 -5.67 -11.51 -0.64
CA SER A 224 -4.85 -12.62 -1.16
C SER A 224 -3.46 -12.64 -0.51
N ARG A 225 -2.89 -13.84 -0.30
CA ARG A 225 -1.49 -14.03 0.13
C ARG A 225 -0.48 -13.43 -0.85
N ALA A 226 -0.87 -13.20 -2.12
CA ALA A 226 -0.03 -12.47 -3.07
C ALA A 226 0.32 -11.03 -2.62
N TYR A 227 -0.44 -10.45 -1.68
CA TYR A 227 -0.11 -9.16 -1.08
C TYR A 227 0.74 -9.26 0.20
N CYS A 228 0.98 -10.48 0.70
CA CYS A 228 1.80 -10.70 1.87
C CYS A 228 3.28 -10.59 1.51
N VAL A 229 4.01 -9.70 2.18
CA VAL A 229 5.46 -9.52 1.99
C VAL A 229 6.25 -10.81 2.28
N ASP A 230 5.80 -11.62 3.24
CA ASP A 230 6.56 -12.78 3.71
C ASP A 230 6.59 -13.95 2.73
N GLU A 231 5.70 -13.96 1.72
CA GLU A 231 5.72 -14.92 0.61
C GLU A 231 6.92 -14.72 -0.34
N TYR A 232 7.60 -13.57 -0.25
CA TYR A 232 8.62 -13.17 -1.20
C TYR A 232 10.01 -13.22 -0.54
N PRO A 233 10.87 -14.20 -0.89
CA PRO A 233 12.19 -14.34 -0.29
C PRO A 233 13.09 -13.11 -0.53
N ASP A 234 12.96 -12.48 -1.69
CA ASP A 234 13.71 -11.27 -2.08
C ASP A 234 13.34 -10.04 -1.24
N LEU A 235 12.21 -10.09 -0.53
CA LEU A 235 11.72 -9.04 0.35
C LEU A 235 12.02 -9.28 1.84
N LYS A 236 12.54 -10.44 2.23
CA LYS A 236 12.77 -10.79 3.63
C LYS A 236 13.66 -9.78 4.36
N THR A 237 14.70 -9.32 3.70
CA THR A 237 15.68 -8.36 4.27
C THR A 237 15.25 -6.90 4.18
N VAL A 238 14.14 -6.61 3.49
CA VAL A 238 13.65 -5.23 3.33
C VAL A 238 12.91 -4.80 4.60
N ASN A 239 13.24 -3.61 5.10
CA ASN A 239 12.51 -2.97 6.18
C ASN A 239 11.19 -2.41 5.64
N THR A 240 10.10 -3.17 5.77
CA THR A 240 8.76 -2.74 5.33
C THR A 240 8.12 -1.73 6.27
N GLU A 241 8.58 -1.68 7.53
CA GLU A 241 8.10 -0.75 8.56
C GLU A 241 8.75 0.65 8.45
N LEU A 242 9.65 0.85 7.48
CA LEU A 242 10.34 2.12 7.27
C LEU A 242 9.37 3.30 7.24
N ALA A 243 8.24 3.15 6.54
CA ALA A 243 7.22 4.18 6.46
C ALA A 243 6.69 4.59 7.84
N GLU A 244 6.39 3.65 8.72
CA GLU A 244 5.90 3.92 10.07
C GLU A 244 6.97 4.56 10.97
N GLN A 245 8.22 4.11 10.83
CA GLN A 245 9.35 4.71 11.54
C GLN A 245 9.53 6.18 11.14
N GLN A 246 9.39 6.49 9.85
CA GLN A 246 9.46 7.87 9.36
C GLN A 246 8.25 8.69 9.77
N ASN A 247 7.04 8.13 9.75
CA ASN A 247 5.84 8.78 10.28
C ASN A 247 5.99 9.20 11.74
N SER A 248 6.61 8.35 12.57
CA SER A 248 6.92 8.69 13.96
C SER A 248 7.90 9.87 14.09
N ARG A 249 8.87 9.99 13.18
CA ARG A 249 9.79 11.14 13.12
C ARG A 249 9.08 12.41 12.65
N LEU A 250 8.33 12.32 11.56
CA LEU A 250 7.54 13.42 10.99
C LEU A 250 6.45 13.91 11.95
N ARG A 251 5.98 13.03 12.85
CA ARG A 251 5.05 13.39 13.92
C ARG A 251 5.55 14.54 14.79
N LYS A 252 6.85 14.56 15.06
CA LYS A 252 7.50 15.62 15.84
C LYS A 252 7.62 16.91 15.04
N LEU A 253 7.93 16.80 13.76
CA LEU A 253 8.11 17.94 12.87
C LEU A 253 6.79 18.68 12.60
N SER A 254 5.69 17.96 12.40
CA SER A 254 4.49 18.61 11.87
C SER A 254 3.77 19.50 12.87
N ARG A 255 3.98 19.33 14.17
CA ARG A 255 3.57 20.33 15.17
C ARG A 255 4.19 21.71 14.92
N ARG A 256 5.38 21.76 14.34
CA ARG A 256 6.07 23.01 13.99
C ARG A 256 5.62 23.54 12.62
N LEU A 257 5.30 22.65 11.69
CA LEU A 257 4.88 23.02 10.33
C LEU A 257 3.56 23.78 10.29
N VAL A 258 2.65 23.53 11.23
CA VAL A 258 1.31 24.18 11.27
C VAL A 258 1.40 25.70 11.44
N CYS A 259 2.46 26.21 12.10
CA CYS A 259 2.63 27.65 12.34
C CYS A 259 3.49 28.34 11.26
N MET A 260 3.82 27.65 10.16
CA MET A 260 4.72 28.16 9.12
C MET A 260 3.93 28.53 7.85
N THR A 261 4.47 29.48 7.09
CA THR A 261 4.00 29.75 5.72
C THR A 261 4.33 28.55 4.81
N GLN A 262 3.62 28.41 3.69
CA GLN A 262 3.83 27.31 2.75
C GLN A 262 5.29 27.18 2.30
N ASP A 263 5.94 28.29 1.95
CA ASP A 263 7.34 28.27 1.51
C ASP A 263 8.29 27.79 2.62
N ASN A 264 8.03 28.22 3.86
CA ASN A 264 8.80 27.78 5.02
C ASN A 264 8.58 26.28 5.31
N VAL A 265 7.35 25.78 5.14
CA VAL A 265 7.06 24.34 5.21
C VAL A 265 7.86 23.59 4.16
N MET A 266 7.81 24.03 2.90
CA MET A 266 8.52 23.37 1.80
C MET A 266 10.03 23.37 2.03
N ASN A 267 10.62 24.49 2.44
CA ASN A 267 12.05 24.59 2.72
C ASN A 267 12.46 23.71 3.91
N THR A 268 11.65 23.68 4.97
CA THR A 268 11.89 22.83 6.14
C THR A 268 11.83 21.34 5.78
N LEU A 269 10.86 20.94 4.96
CA LEU A 269 10.73 19.56 4.49
C LEU A 269 11.89 19.16 3.57
N LYS A 270 12.27 20.04 2.62
CA LYS A 270 13.45 19.84 1.76
C LYS A 270 14.71 19.64 2.60
N HIS A 271 14.98 20.52 3.56
CA HIS A 271 16.12 20.40 4.47
C HIS A 271 16.08 19.07 5.24
N THR A 272 14.92 18.72 5.79
CA THR A 272 14.74 17.45 6.52
C THR A 272 15.08 16.23 5.65
N VAL A 273 14.65 16.22 4.38
CA VAL A 273 14.98 15.14 3.43
C VAL A 273 16.47 15.08 3.15
N LEU A 274 17.11 16.23 2.91
CA LEU A 274 18.54 16.29 2.63
C LEU A 274 19.39 15.82 3.81
N THR A 275 19.11 16.29 5.03
CA THR A 275 19.79 15.85 6.25
C THR A 275 19.59 14.36 6.47
N TYR A 276 18.35 13.87 6.36
CA TYR A 276 18.06 12.45 6.50
C TYR A 276 18.82 11.59 5.49
N ASN A 277 18.85 12.00 4.22
CA ASN A 277 19.56 11.27 3.18
C ASN A 277 21.07 11.30 3.38
N ALA A 278 21.64 12.39 3.92
CA ALA A 278 23.05 12.49 4.27
C ALA A 278 23.42 11.52 5.41
N GLU A 279 22.63 11.50 6.49
CA GLU A 279 22.77 10.54 7.59
C GLU A 279 22.65 9.10 7.08
N ARG A 280 21.65 8.84 6.23
CA ARG A 280 21.44 7.50 5.69
C ARG A 280 22.57 7.06 4.77
N LYS A 281 23.12 7.97 3.97
CA LYS A 281 24.29 7.69 3.13
C LYS A 281 25.52 7.35 3.97
N ALA A 282 25.70 7.99 5.13
CA ALA A 282 26.80 7.67 6.05
C ALA A 282 26.66 6.27 6.67
N GLN A 283 25.43 5.81 6.94
CA GLN A 283 25.15 4.47 7.47
C GLN A 283 25.28 3.33 6.45
N LEU A 284 25.27 3.66 5.15
CA LEU A 284 25.36 2.68 4.06
C LEU A 284 26.78 2.53 3.51
N ARG A 285 27.73 3.36 3.98
CA ARG A 285 29.16 3.28 3.69
C ARG A 285 29.84 2.40 4.72
#